data_AF-A0A820AVA4-F1
#
_entry.id   AF-A0A820AVA4-F1
#
_cell.length_a   1.000
_cell.length_b   1.000
_cell.length_c   1.000
_cell.angle_alpha   90.00
_cell.angle_beta   90.00
_cell.angle_gamma   90.00
#
_symmetry.space_group_name_H-M   'P 1'
#
loop_
_entity.id
_entity.type
_entity.pdbx_description
1 polymer ?
#
loop_
_entity_poly.entity_id
_entity_poly.type
_entity_poly.pdbx_seq_one_letter_code
_entity_poly.pdbx_strand_id
1 'polypeptide(L)'
;HAMINGAFKLYAFDFLPLWGTHSGSLLLQTYQEIINTFDIKDKIIRLATDNGSNNLKAFKDFTIPGFEQYFAERQQPIFKMLN
;
A
#
# COMPACT_ATOMS: atom_id res chain seq x y z
N HIS A 1 14.12 -6.31 15.37
CA HIS A 1 14.42 -5.04 16.04
C HIS A 1 13.12 -4.43 16.54
N ALA A 2 12.91 -4.36 17.85
CA ALA A 2 11.80 -3.59 18.41
C ALA A 2 12.19 -2.11 18.43
N MET A 3 11.34 -1.22 17.93
CA MET A 3 11.53 0.21 18.14
C MET A 3 11.23 0.54 19.60
N ILE A 4 12.24 0.98 20.36
CA ILE A 4 12.08 1.49 21.71
C ILE A 4 12.11 3.02 21.61
N ASN A 5 11.12 3.70 22.19
CA ASN A 5 10.94 5.17 22.19
C ASN A 5 10.53 5.84 20.85
N GLY A 6 9.85 5.13 19.96
CA GLY A 6 9.28 5.72 18.75
C GLY A 6 8.02 6.54 19.03
N ALA A 7 8.00 7.82 18.65
CA ALA A 7 6.78 8.63 18.65
C ALA A 7 6.02 8.40 17.34
N PHE A 8 4.80 7.86 17.42
CA PHE A 8 3.94 7.67 16.26
C PHE A 8 3.07 8.91 16.06
N LYS A 9 2.97 9.37 14.81
CA LYS A 9 2.07 10.46 14.42
C LYS A 9 1.08 9.92 13.39
N LEU A 10 -0.19 10.17 13.65
CA LEU A 10 -1.28 9.84 12.74
C LEU A 10 -1.73 11.12 12.04
N TYR A 11 -1.83 11.05 10.71
CA TYR A 11 -2.31 12.15 9.88
C TYR A 11 -3.43 11.62 9.00
N ALA A 12 -4.55 12.32 8.98
CA ALA A 12 -5.55 12.15 7.93
C ALA A 12 -5.07 12.94 6.71
N PHE A 13 -4.93 12.26 5.58
CA PHE A 13 -4.49 12.89 4.33
C PHE A 13 -5.69 13.45 3.55
N ASP A 14 -6.74 12.64 3.39
CA ASP A 14 -7.89 13.00 2.58
C ASP A 14 -9.17 12.29 3.03
N PHE A 15 -10.32 12.80 2.61
CA PHE A 15 -11.64 12.19 2.71
C PHE A 15 -12.41 12.40 1.40
N LEU A 16 -12.32 11.41 0.51
CA LEU A 16 -12.93 11.49 -0.81
C LEU A 16 -14.30 10.78 -0.83
N PRO A 17 -15.39 11.47 -1.21
CA PRO A 17 -16.66 10.81 -1.40
C PRO A 17 -16.60 9.95 -2.67
N LEU A 18 -16.83 8.64 -2.51
CA LEU A 18 -17.01 7.73 -3.63
C LEU A 18 -18.50 7.63 -3.96
N TRP A 19 -18.82 7.81 -5.23
CA TRP A 19 -20.20 7.76 -5.73
C TRP A 19 -20.37 6.56 -6.67
N GLY A 20 -21.55 5.93 -6.64
CA GLY A 20 -21.87 4.79 -7.49
C GLY A 20 -21.42 3.45 -6.90
N THR A 21 -21.12 2.47 -7.75
CA THR A 21 -20.67 1.14 -7.29
C THR A 21 -19.21 1.21 -6.90
N HIS A 22 -18.91 0.96 -5.61
CA HIS A 22 -17.57 0.96 -5.05
C HIS A 22 -16.78 -0.30 -5.48
N SER A 23 -16.54 -0.45 -6.78
CA SER A 23 -15.79 -1.57 -7.32
C SER A 23 -14.35 -1.56 -6.80
N GLY A 24 -13.70 -2.73 -6.80
CA GLY A 24 -12.28 -2.82 -6.46
C GLY A 24 -11.39 -1.95 -7.36
N SER A 25 -11.76 -1.78 -8.64
CA SER A 25 -11.04 -0.90 -9.56
C SER A 25 -11.12 0.58 -9.17
N LEU A 26 -12.30 1.06 -8.76
CA LEU A 26 -12.48 2.43 -8.31
C LEU A 26 -11.66 2.72 -7.04
N LEU A 27 -11.65 1.76 -6.10
CA LEU A 27 -10.85 1.88 -4.87
C LEU A 27 -9.36 1.96 -5.17
N LEU A 28 -8.87 1.08 -6.06
CA LEU A 28 -7.46 1.08 -6.45
C LEU A 28 -7.06 2.38 -7.17
N GLN A 29 -7.91 2.88 -8.08
CA GLN A 29 -7.68 4.15 -8.76
C GLN A 29 -7.63 5.32 -7.78
N THR A 30 -8.61 5.42 -6.88
CA THR A 30 -8.68 6.48 -5.87
C THR A 30 -7.44 6.47 -4.98
N TYR A 31 -6.99 5.29 -4.57
CA TYR A 31 -5.76 5.12 -3.81
C TYR A 31 -4.53 5.64 -4.57
N GLN A 32 -4.37 5.29 -5.86
CA GLN A 32 -3.28 5.78 -6.70
C GLN A 32 -3.31 7.31 -6.86
N GLU A 33 -4.50 7.90 -7.01
CA GLU A 33 -4.69 9.35 -7.10
C GLU A 33 -4.23 10.05 -5.82
N ILE A 34 -4.61 9.55 -4.63
CA ILE A 34 -4.15 10.11 -3.34
C ILE A 34 -2.62 10.04 -3.25
N ILE A 35 -2.02 8.88 -3.55
CA ILE A 35 -0.56 8.72 -3.48
C ILE A 35 0.16 9.73 -4.35
N ASN A 36 -0.30 9.89 -5.58
CA ASN A 36 0.30 10.80 -6.55
C ASN A 36 0.08 12.26 -6.13
N THR A 37 -1.10 12.60 -5.62
CA THR A 37 -1.44 13.96 -5.16
C THR A 37 -0.52 14.44 -4.04
N PHE A 38 -0.20 13.55 -3.09
CA PHE A 38 0.68 13.89 -1.97
C PHE A 38 2.17 13.56 -2.21
N ASP A 39 2.51 12.99 -3.38
CA ASP A 39 3.85 12.51 -3.73
C ASP A 39 4.48 11.64 -2.62
N ILE A 40 3.72 10.66 -2.14
CA ILE A 40 4.11 9.79 -1.01
C ILE A 40 4.43 8.34 -1.42
N LYS A 41 4.48 8.03 -2.72
CA LYS A 41 4.68 6.65 -3.22
C LYS A 41 5.86 5.93 -2.55
N ASP A 42 7.01 6.59 -2.42
CA ASP A 42 8.24 6.00 -1.89
C ASP A 42 8.29 5.99 -0.35
N LYS A 43 7.22 6.47 0.31
CA LYS A 43 7.08 6.54 1.77
C LYS A 43 6.12 5.47 2.31
N ILE A 44 5.42 4.76 1.43
CA ILE A 44 4.44 3.74 1.82
C ILE A 44 5.14 2.41 1.96
N ILE A 45 5.04 1.82 3.15
CA ILE A 45 5.66 0.53 3.48
C ILE A 45 4.64 -0.59 3.71
N ARG A 46 3.37 -0.21 3.89
CA ARG A 46 2.28 -1.13 4.19
C ARG A 46 0.95 -0.46 3.86
N LEU A 47 0.01 -1.26 3.37
CA LEU A 47 -1.40 -0.92 3.26
C LEU A 47 -2.21 -1.77 4.25
N ALA A 48 -3.18 -1.16 4.92
CA ALA A 48 -4.10 -1.86 5.81
C ALA A 48 -5.53 -1.47 5.46
N THR A 49 -6.38 -2.46 5.19
CA THR A 49 -7.79 -2.30 4.88
C THR A 49 -8.62 -3.30 5.68
N ASP A 50 -9.94 -3.11 5.70
CA ASP A 50 -10.83 -4.17 6.16
C ASP A 50 -10.85 -5.37 5.17
N ASN A 51 -11.57 -6.44 5.55
CA ASN A 51 -11.77 -7.63 4.72
C ASN A 51 -12.96 -7.51 3.75
N GLY A 52 -13.40 -6.29 3.42
CA GLY A 52 -14.47 -6.06 2.46
C GLY A 52 -14.12 -6.64 1.08
N SER A 53 -15.07 -7.30 0.43
CA SER A 53 -14.81 -8.02 -0.82
C SER A 53 -14.26 -7.14 -1.94
N ASN A 54 -14.62 -5.85 -1.97
CA ASN A 54 -14.09 -4.88 -2.93
C ASN A 54 -12.66 -4.44 -2.59
N ASN A 55 -12.31 -4.30 -1.31
CA ASN A 55 -10.92 -4.06 -0.88
C ASN A 55 -10.03 -5.26 -1.22
N LEU A 56 -10.50 -6.47 -0.94
CA LEU A 56 -9.80 -7.70 -1.32
C LEU A 56 -9.58 -7.75 -2.84
N LYS A 57 -10.58 -7.41 -3.66
CA LYS A 57 -10.43 -7.35 -5.12
C LYS A 57 -9.48 -6.23 -5.57
N ALA A 58 -9.51 -5.08 -4.92
CA ALA A 58 -8.67 -3.93 -5.27
C ALA A 58 -7.18 -4.20 -5.01
N PHE A 59 -6.87 -4.84 -3.88
CA PHE A 59 -5.50 -4.90 -3.36
C PHE A 59 -4.89 -6.30 -3.35
N LYS A 60 -5.61 -7.33 -3.80
CA LYS A 60 -5.13 -8.74 -3.87
C LYS A 60 -3.79 -8.87 -4.60
N ASP A 61 -3.66 -8.20 -5.75
CA ASP A 61 -2.48 -8.26 -6.62
C ASP A 61 -1.74 -6.90 -6.60
N PHE A 62 -2.03 -6.04 -5.61
CA PHE A 62 -1.45 -4.71 -5.56
C PHE A 62 -0.04 -4.76 -4.97
N THR A 63 0.93 -4.44 -5.81
CA THR A 63 2.31 -4.20 -5.39
C THR A 63 2.45 -2.77 -4.91
N ILE A 64 2.90 -2.58 -3.66
CA ILE A 64 3.21 -1.25 -3.11
C ILE A 64 4.42 -0.69 -3.87
N PRO A 65 4.26 0.37 -4.70
CA PRO A 65 5.36 0.95 -5.45
C PRO A 65 6.46 1.45 -4.52
N GLY A 66 7.72 1.33 -4.92
CA GLY A 66 8.87 1.73 -4.10
C GLY A 66 9.24 0.74 -3.00
N PHE A 67 8.28 0.20 -2.24
CA PHE A 67 8.58 -0.77 -1.17
C PHE A 67 8.88 -2.17 -1.72
N GLU A 68 7.94 -2.79 -2.43
CA GLU A 68 8.14 -4.15 -2.94
C GLU A 68 9.21 -4.17 -4.05
N GLN A 69 9.28 -3.12 -4.87
CA GLN A 69 10.34 -2.94 -5.88
C GLN A 69 11.73 -2.86 -5.25
N TYR A 70 11.90 -2.12 -4.16
CA TYR A 70 13.16 -2.06 -3.42
C TYR A 70 13.64 -3.45 -2.98
N PHE A 71 12.73 -4.32 -2.53
CA PHE A 71 13.08 -5.68 -2.14
C PHE A 71 13.26 -6.61 -3.36
N ALA A 72 12.51 -6.42 -4.44
CA ALA A 72 12.68 -7.18 -5.68
C ALA A 72 14.04 -6.90 -6.35
N GLU A 73 14.45 -5.64 -6.41
CA GLU A 73 15.74 -5.22 -7.00
C GLU A 73 16.94 -5.58 -6.12
N ARG A 74 16.73 -5.67 -4.80
CA ARG A 74 17.78 -6.04 -3.83
C ARG A 74 17.81 -7.52 -3.48
N GLN A 75 16.94 -8.34 -4.05
CA GLN A 75 17.08 -9.79 -4.03
C GLN A 75 18.18 -10.25 -5.01
N GLN A 76 19.43 -10.08 -4.57
CA GLN A 76 20.43 -11.14 -4.74
C GLN A 76 19.86 -12.45 -4.12
N PRO A 77 20.22 -13.65 -4.64
CA PRO A 77 19.45 -14.88 -4.46
C PRO A 77 19.55 -15.44 -3.04
N ILE A 78 18.83 -14.85 -2.09
CA ILE A 78 18.68 -15.40 -0.73
C ILE A 78 17.54 -16.42 -0.70
N PHE A 79 16.52 -16.27 -1.56
CA PHE A 79 15.36 -17.18 -1.61
C PHE A 79 15.56 -18.45 -2.45
N LYS A 80 16.72 -18.64 -3.08
CA LYS A 80 17.05 -19.91 -3.79
C LYS A 80 17.76 -20.95 -2.93
N MET A 81 18.02 -20.66 -1.65
CA MET A 81 18.73 -21.57 -0.72
C MET A 81 17.80 -22.33 0.26
N LEU A 82 16.48 -22.19 0.13
CA LEU A 82 15.52 -22.91 0.99
C LEU A 82 14.45 -23.65 0.18
N ASN A 83 14.90 -24.42 -0.83
CA ASN A 83 14.17 -25.57 -1.36
C ASN A 83 15.07 -26.80 -1.26
#